data_AF-A0A7W1IDG3-F1
#
_entry.id   AF-A0A7W1IDG3-F1
#
_cell.length_a   1.000
_cell.length_b   1.000
_cell.length_c   1.000
_cell.angle_alpha   90.00
_cell.angle_beta   90.00
_cell.angle_gamma   90.00
#
_symmetry.space_group_name_H-M   'P 1'
#
loop_
_entity.id
_entity.type
_entity.pdbx_description
1 polymer ?
#
loop_
_entity_poly.entity_id
_entity_poly.type
_entity_poly.pdbx_seq_one_letter_code
_entity_poly.pdbx_strand_id
1 'polypeptide(L)'
;MLDGLSALVGVTVRVWRYDGRGLRPAAGADPGYAPPIPRRAGPVPVPVGSSWLQPLSQPEGFWVEACGPDAGRLEAAARDAAPLVAMLLEAERQRGLLAEELTARYEEIDLLYAISEILGQTV
;
A
#
# COMPACT_ATOMS: atom_id res chain seq x y z
N MET A 1 3.34 10.19 -4.17
CA MET A 1 4.56 9.53 -3.63
C MET A 1 5.06 8.42 -4.57
N LEU A 2 4.19 7.51 -5.01
CA LEU A 2 4.55 6.51 -6.04
C LEU A 2 4.98 7.11 -7.38
N ASP A 3 4.50 8.30 -7.74
CA ASP A 3 4.98 9.00 -8.92
C ASP A 3 6.46 9.40 -8.80
N GLY A 4 6.90 9.78 -7.58
CA GLY A 4 8.30 10.07 -7.28
C GLY A 4 9.17 8.82 -7.33
N LEU A 5 8.65 7.68 -6.83
CA LEU A 5 9.33 6.39 -6.98
C LEU A 5 9.42 5.96 -8.45
N SER A 6 8.36 6.18 -9.22
CA SER A 6 8.33 5.90 -10.65
C SER A 6 9.37 6.75 -11.40
N ALA A 7 9.48 8.03 -11.05
CA ALA A 7 10.51 8.90 -11.60
C ALA A 7 11.93 8.47 -11.22
N LEU A 8 12.15 8.05 -9.97
CA LEU A 8 13.45 7.59 -9.48
C LEU A 8 13.94 6.33 -10.20
N VAL A 9 13.04 5.37 -10.40
CA VAL A 9 13.36 4.07 -11.00
C VAL A 9 13.25 4.11 -12.54
N GLY A 10 12.67 5.18 -13.09
CA GLY A 10 12.56 5.41 -14.53
C GLY A 10 11.51 4.55 -15.24
N VAL A 11 10.59 3.94 -14.49
CA VAL A 11 9.46 3.14 -15.00
C VAL A 11 8.22 3.42 -14.16
N THR A 12 7.04 3.15 -14.70
CA THR A 12 5.81 3.29 -13.91
C THR A 12 5.74 2.19 -12.86
N VAL A 13 5.58 2.57 -11.60
CA VAL A 13 5.41 1.66 -10.48
C VAL A 13 3.97 1.69 -9.97
N ARG A 14 3.37 0.51 -9.77
CA ARG A 14 2.07 0.36 -9.11
C ARG A 14 2.14 -0.64 -7.97
N VAL A 15 1.19 -0.53 -7.06
CA VAL A 15 1.04 -1.46 -5.94
C VAL A 15 -0.31 -2.13 -6.04
N TRP A 16 -0.29 -3.45 -5.95
CA TRP A 16 -1.47 -4.31 -5.97
C TRP A 16 -1.62 -5.02 -4.64
N ARG A 17 -2.85 -5.25 -4.22
CA ARG A 17 -3.20 -6.09 -3.07
C ARG A 17 -4.04 -7.26 -3.53
N TYR A 18 -3.67 -8.46 -3.09
CA TYR A 18 -4.49 -9.65 -3.27
C TYR A 18 -5.64 -9.66 -2.27
N ASP A 19 -6.87 -9.75 -2.76
CA ASP A 19 -8.10 -9.76 -1.94
C ASP A 19 -8.67 -11.16 -1.68
N GLY A 20 -7.93 -12.22 -2.04
CA GLY A 20 -8.40 -13.61 -2.01
C GLY A 20 -9.07 -14.08 -3.29
N ARG A 21 -9.36 -13.17 -4.24
CA ARG A 21 -9.94 -13.51 -5.56
C ARG A 21 -9.13 -12.96 -6.72
N GLY A 22 -8.41 -11.86 -6.53
CA GLY A 22 -7.64 -11.20 -7.57
C GLY A 22 -6.76 -10.09 -7.03
N LEU A 23 -5.95 -9.52 -7.93
CA LEU A 23 -5.18 -8.32 -7.62
C LEU A 23 -6.07 -7.09 -7.78
N ARG A 24 -6.11 -6.27 -6.73
CA ARG A 24 -6.79 -4.98 -6.70
C ARG A 24 -5.77 -3.85 -6.63
N PRO A 25 -6.00 -2.73 -7.32
CA PRO A 25 -5.12 -1.58 -7.21
C PRO A 25 -5.13 -1.09 -5.77
N ALA A 26 -3.96 -1.00 -5.16
CA ALA A 26 -3.75 -0.45 -3.83
C ALA A 26 -3.19 0.97 -3.89
N ALA A 27 -2.29 1.22 -4.85
CA ALA A 27 -1.75 2.56 -5.09
C ALA A 27 -1.08 2.67 -6.48
N GLY A 28 -0.95 3.90 -6.98
CA GLY A 28 -0.50 4.21 -8.34
C GLY A 28 -1.65 4.46 -9.31
N ALA A 29 -1.34 4.91 -10.53
CA ALA A 29 -2.35 5.20 -11.54
C ALA A 29 -3.07 3.92 -11.99
N ASP A 30 -4.41 3.91 -11.96
CA ASP A 30 -5.23 2.79 -12.42
C ASP A 30 -4.98 2.51 -13.91
N PRO A 31 -4.46 1.32 -14.26
CA PRO A 31 -4.18 1.01 -15.65
C PRO A 31 -5.39 0.49 -16.44
N GLY A 32 -6.58 0.38 -15.81
CA GLY A 32 -7.78 -0.13 -16.44
C GLY A 32 -7.77 -1.64 -16.70
N TYR A 33 -6.82 -2.38 -16.12
CA TYR A 33 -6.76 -3.84 -16.12
C TYR A 33 -6.34 -4.36 -14.75
N ALA A 34 -6.55 -5.65 -14.50
CA ALA A 34 -5.96 -6.35 -13.36
C ALA A 34 -5.05 -7.45 -13.88
N PRO A 35 -3.77 -7.48 -13.47
CA PRO A 35 -2.88 -8.56 -13.90
C PRO A 35 -3.32 -9.91 -13.29
N PRO A 36 -2.97 -11.04 -13.94
CA PRO A 36 -3.28 -12.36 -13.41
C PRO A 36 -2.59 -12.57 -12.06
N ILE A 37 -3.19 -13.35 -11.15
CA ILE A 37 -2.62 -13.61 -9.81
C ILE A 37 -1.29 -14.35 -9.98
N PRO A 38 -0.15 -13.71 -9.69
CA PRO A 38 1.14 -14.36 -9.80
C PRO A 38 1.39 -15.27 -8.61
N ARG A 39 1.97 -16.46 -8.85
CA ARG A 39 2.45 -17.36 -7.78
C ARG A 39 3.86 -17.02 -7.29
N ARG A 40 4.61 -16.29 -8.12
CA ARG A 40 6.01 -15.91 -7.91
C ARG A 40 6.31 -14.63 -8.67
N ALA A 41 7.44 -14.00 -8.36
CA ALA A 41 7.94 -12.88 -9.15
C ALA A 41 8.09 -13.28 -10.64
N GLY A 42 7.81 -12.35 -11.55
CA GLY A 42 8.02 -12.59 -12.96
C GLY A 42 7.26 -11.66 -13.90
N PRO A 43 7.49 -11.83 -15.21
CA PRO A 43 6.78 -11.06 -16.22
C PRO A 43 5.32 -11.51 -16.32
N VAL A 44 4.42 -10.55 -16.50
CA VAL A 44 3.02 -10.78 -16.79
C VAL A 44 2.62 -10.03 -18.07
N PRO A 45 1.81 -10.67 -18.94
CA PRO A 45 1.27 -9.99 -20.11
C PRO A 45 0.26 -8.93 -19.65
N VAL A 46 0.36 -7.75 -20.25
CA VAL A 46 -0.57 -6.64 -20.01
C VAL A 46 -1.02 -6.07 -21.36
N PRO A 47 -2.17 -5.37 -21.43
CA PRO A 47 -2.69 -4.84 -22.70
C PRO A 47 -1.67 -3.99 -23.49
N VAL A 48 -0.76 -3.31 -22.79
CA VAL A 48 0.32 -2.51 -23.40
C VAL A 48 1.68 -3.13 -23.03
N GLY A 49 2.00 -4.26 -23.66
CA GLY A 49 3.32 -4.90 -23.54
C GLY A 49 3.44 -5.92 -22.40
N SER A 50 4.52 -5.83 -21.64
CA SER A 50 4.78 -6.70 -20.49
C SER A 50 5.03 -5.85 -19.25
N SER A 51 4.59 -6.34 -18.10
CA SER A 51 4.96 -5.78 -16.81
C SER A 51 5.70 -6.82 -15.99
N TRP A 52 6.49 -6.40 -15.00
CA TRP A 52 7.07 -7.32 -14.01
C TRP A 52 6.33 -7.18 -12.69
N LEU A 53 5.87 -8.31 -12.13
CA LEU A 53 5.31 -8.37 -10.79
C LEU A 53 6.33 -8.92 -9.81
N GLN A 54 6.53 -8.20 -8.71
CA GLN A 54 7.41 -8.55 -7.61
C GLN A 54 6.58 -8.64 -6.31
N PRO A 55 6.52 -9.79 -5.61
CA PRO A 55 5.84 -9.87 -4.33
C PRO A 55 6.61 -9.08 -3.27
N LEU A 56 5.87 -8.46 -2.35
CA LEU A 56 6.44 -7.95 -1.11
C LEU A 56 6.49 -9.08 -0.08
N SER A 57 7.63 -9.21 0.62
CA SER A 57 7.76 -10.16 1.73
C SER A 57 6.94 -9.73 2.94
N GLN A 58 6.84 -8.42 3.19
CA GLN A 58 6.03 -7.80 4.23
C GLN A 58 5.59 -6.40 3.77
N PRO A 59 4.31 -6.00 3.96
CA PRO A 59 3.20 -6.85 4.36
C PRO A 59 2.86 -7.90 3.28
N GLU A 60 2.38 -9.07 3.71
CA GLU A 60 1.99 -10.16 2.80
C GLU A 60 0.77 -9.77 1.93
N GLY A 61 0.66 -10.43 0.78
CA GLY A 61 -0.46 -10.20 -0.15
C GLY A 61 -0.32 -8.94 -1.01
N PHE A 62 0.77 -8.19 -0.87
CA PHE A 62 1.07 -7.03 -1.72
C PHE A 62 2.08 -7.37 -2.81
N TRP A 63 1.92 -6.71 -3.95
CA TRP A 63 2.75 -6.86 -5.13
C TRP A 63 3.12 -5.50 -5.69
N VAL A 64 4.36 -5.37 -6.13
CA VAL A 64 4.85 -4.21 -6.89
C VAL A 64 4.88 -4.58 -8.36
N GLU A 65 4.27 -3.73 -9.17
CA GLU A 65 4.34 -3.81 -10.62
C GLU A 65 5.30 -2.75 -11.15
N ALA A 66 6.24 -3.17 -11.99
CA ALA A 66 7.00 -2.27 -12.86
C ALA A 66 6.50 -2.42 -14.30
N CYS A 67 6.08 -1.31 -14.90
CA CYS A 67 5.54 -1.23 -16.25
C CYS A 67 6.30 -0.18 -17.06
N GLY A 68 6.65 -0.52 -18.30
CA GLY A 68 7.37 0.38 -19.19
C GLY A 68 7.78 -0.29 -20.50
N PRO A 69 8.29 0.49 -21.46
CA PRO A 69 8.64 -0.02 -22.80
C PRO A 69 9.91 -0.89 -22.81
N ASP A 70 10.81 -0.71 -21.85
CA ASP A 70 12.07 -1.48 -21.74
C ASP A 70 11.91 -2.66 -20.78
N ALA A 71 11.56 -3.83 -21.33
CA ALA A 71 11.38 -5.07 -20.58
C ALA A 71 12.63 -5.48 -19.77
N GLY A 72 13.84 -5.11 -20.24
CA GLY A 72 15.10 -5.46 -19.59
C GLY A 72 15.31 -4.77 -18.25
N ARG A 73 14.60 -3.65 -17.99
CA ARG A 73 14.70 -2.89 -16.75
C ARG A 73 13.62 -3.19 -15.73
N LEU A 74 12.51 -3.81 -16.14
CA LEU A 74 11.32 -3.97 -15.28
C LEU A 74 11.61 -4.84 -14.05
N GLU A 75 12.39 -5.90 -14.19
CA GLU A 75 12.75 -6.77 -13.07
C GLU A 75 13.59 -6.03 -12.02
N ALA A 76 14.66 -5.35 -12.45
CA ALA A 76 15.52 -4.57 -11.56
C ALA A 76 14.69 -3.46 -10.88
N ALA A 77 13.89 -2.75 -11.66
CA ALA A 77 13.02 -1.71 -11.16
C ALA A 77 12.04 -2.17 -10.08
N ALA A 78 11.34 -3.29 -10.32
CA ALA A 78 10.40 -3.83 -9.35
C ALA A 78 11.11 -4.34 -8.09
N ARG A 79 12.29 -4.94 -8.24
CA ARG A 79 13.13 -5.41 -7.12
C ARG A 79 13.61 -4.26 -6.25
N ASP A 80 14.03 -3.16 -6.86
CA ASP A 80 14.54 -1.97 -6.17
C ASP A 80 13.41 -1.16 -5.53
N ALA A 81 12.23 -1.11 -6.18
CA ALA A 81 11.04 -0.47 -5.64
C ALA A 81 10.40 -1.24 -4.48
N ALA A 82 10.47 -2.57 -4.47
CA ALA A 82 9.86 -3.43 -3.46
C ALA A 82 10.18 -3.04 -2.00
N PRO A 83 11.45 -2.88 -1.57
CA PRO A 83 11.77 -2.50 -0.19
C PRO A 83 11.24 -1.11 0.17
N LEU A 84 11.26 -0.16 -0.78
CA LEU A 84 10.77 1.21 -0.56
C LEU A 84 9.25 1.22 -0.36
N VAL A 85 8.52 0.44 -1.16
CA VAL A 85 7.07 0.28 -1.00
C VAL A 85 6.73 -0.43 0.31
N ALA A 86 7.48 -1.47 0.68
CA ALA A 86 7.29 -2.17 1.96
C ALA A 86 7.46 -1.23 3.16
N MET A 87 8.52 -0.41 3.16
CA MET A 87 8.74 0.61 4.19
C MET A 87 7.61 1.63 4.25
N LEU A 88 7.10 2.07 3.09
CA LEU A 88 5.98 3.00 3.03
C LEU A 88 4.69 2.39 3.61
N LEU A 89 4.36 1.16 3.23
CA LEU A 89 3.17 0.48 3.74
C LEU A 89 3.25 0.27 5.26
N GLU A 90 4.43 -0.04 5.79
CA GLU A 90 4.62 -0.15 7.23
C GLU A 90 4.48 1.20 7.94
N ALA A 91 5.04 2.28 7.39
CA ALA A 91 4.87 3.62 7.93
C ALA A 91 3.39 4.07 7.96
N GLU A 92 2.64 3.76 6.89
CA GLU A 92 1.21 4.01 6.80
C GLU A 92 0.42 3.22 7.86
N ARG A 93 0.77 1.95 8.06
CA ARG A 93 0.16 1.10 9.10
C ARG A 93 0.39 1.65 10.50
N GLN A 94 1.63 2.04 10.82
CA GLN A 94 1.98 2.64 12.11
C GLN A 94 1.24 3.94 12.36
N ARG A 95 1.11 4.78 11.32
CA ARG A 95 0.32 6.02 11.41
C ARG A 95 -1.15 5.73 11.70
N GLY A 96 -1.72 4.70 11.07
CA GLY A 96 -3.10 4.26 11.35
C GLY A 96 -3.28 3.86 12.81
N LEU A 97 -2.38 3.04 13.36
CA LEU A 97 -2.44 2.62 14.76
C LEU A 97 -2.35 3.79 15.74
N LEU A 98 -1.44 4.74 15.48
CA LEU A 98 -1.33 5.94 16.32
C LEU A 98 -2.59 6.81 16.26
N ALA A 99 -3.22 6.91 15.09
CA ALA A 99 -4.48 7.63 14.96
C ALA A 99 -5.60 6.96 15.76
N GLU A 100 -5.71 5.64 15.71
CA GLU A 100 -6.68 4.87 16.51
C GLU A 100 -6.45 5.03 18.01
N GLU A 101 -5.19 4.97 18.46
CA GLU A 101 -4.83 5.19 19.86
C GLU A 101 -5.22 6.60 20.33
N LEU A 102 -4.94 7.62 19.51
CA LEU A 102 -5.33 9.00 19.81
C LEU A 102 -6.85 9.16 19.90
N THR A 103 -7.61 8.57 18.97
CA THR A 103 -9.08 8.58 19.03
C THR A 103 -9.58 7.94 20.32
N ALA A 104 -9.07 6.76 20.69
CA ALA A 104 -9.47 6.08 21.92
C ALA A 104 -9.18 6.93 23.17
N ARG A 105 -8.06 7.68 23.19
CA ARG A 105 -7.74 8.58 24.30
C ARG A 105 -8.66 9.79 24.37
N TYR A 106 -9.07 10.34 23.23
CA TYR A 106 -10.05 11.43 23.22
C TYR A 106 -11.43 10.96 23.71
N GLU A 107 -11.88 9.76 23.30
CA GLU A 107 -13.13 9.18 23.78
C GLU A 107 -13.12 8.93 25.30
N GLU A 108 -11.99 8.47 25.85
CA GLU A 108 -11.81 8.29 27.29
C GLU A 108 -11.90 9.62 28.04
N ILE A 109 -11.24 10.67 27.53
CA ILE A 109 -11.26 12.01 28.14
C ILE A 109 -12.69 12.56 28.16
N ASP A 110 -13.41 12.47 27.04
CA ASP A 110 -14.79 12.94 26.94
C ASP A 110 -15.72 12.20 27.90
N LEU A 111 -15.55 10.87 28.05
CA LEU A 111 -16.29 10.07 29.03
C LEU A 111 -16.03 10.55 30.46
N LEU A 112 -14.78 10.82 30.82
CA LEU A 112 -14.43 11.33 32.15
C LEU A 112 -15.02 12.71 32.41
N TYR A 113 -15.04 13.60 31.41
CA TYR A 113 -15.71 14.89 31.51
C TYR A 113 -17.22 14.73 31.73
N ALA A 114 -17.89 13.87 30.96
CA ALA A 114 -19.32 13.62 31.11
C ALA A 114 -19.67 13.06 32.50
N ILE A 115 -18.88 12.11 33.02
CA ILE A 115 -19.07 11.57 34.37
C ILE A 115 -18.86 12.67 35.42
N SER A 116 -17.81 13.48 35.29
CA SER A 116 -17.53 14.60 36.19
C SER A 116 -18.66 15.63 36.18
N GLU A 117 -19.26 15.92 35.03
CA GLU A 117 -20.40 16.83 34.91
C GLU A 117 -21.65 16.30 35.62
N ILE A 118 -22.00 15.02 35.40
CA ILE A 118 -23.15 14.37 36.06
C ILE A 118 -22.95 14.33 37.59
N LEU A 119 -21.77 13.92 38.05
CA LEU A 119 -21.46 13.83 39.48
C LEU A 119 -21.31 15.24 40.10
N GLY A 120 -20.77 16.21 39.37
CA GLY A 120 -20.61 17.59 39.80
C GLY A 120 -21.90 18.40 39.85
N GLN A 121 -22.94 18.00 39.10
CA GLN A 121 -24.30 18.55 39.20
C GLN A 121 -25.11 17.96 40.38
N THR A 122 -24.55 17.01 41.14
CA THR A 122 -25.22 16.43 42.32
C THR A 122 -24.85 17.20 43.60
N VAL A 123 -25.08 18.52 43.62
CA VAL A 123 -25.11 19.37 44.83
C VAL A 123 -26.32 20.29 44.79
#